data_AF-A0A0V8JM58-F1
#
_entry.id   AF-A0A0V8JM58-F1
#
_cell.length_a   1.000
_cell.length_b   1.000
_cell.length_c   1.000
_cell.angle_alpha   90.00
_cell.angle_beta   90.00
_cell.angle_gamma   90.00
#
_symmetry.space_group_name_H-M   'P 1'
#
loop_
_entity.id
_entity.type
_entity.pdbx_description
1 polymer ?
#
loop_
_entity_poly.entity_id
_entity_poly.type
_entity_poly.pdbx_seq_one_letter_code
_entity_poly.pdbx_strand_id
1 'polypeptide(L)'
;MLKFNPGKVPNGLILDTNVLVYLFDPERGEDELFRRLLGLLTNRWIKLIIPEQVKGEWNKHKEERNEQYLKDTRKSLQKHKDLASHFDQQQEKDDFLTRLEQLEIMAVRQYRYTHGLRARNLNDFIENKYYTDIPSRNSSIDNLIVNMSLERKAPFFTFNKESGSKKASKNEMADAIIFFTACDYAQKNEENFDHIYFITENSKDFSGGNGAELHDNLKGYAEKAGVQFNNNLRRVLDIIDPQKSLIFPEQKTVKDHLQSNNFTDCSNCKDEMHVNADCQTRTSSRYPEGEFILVCPHCGHEHPTGETYHHLYN
;
A
#
# COMPACT_ATOMS: atom_id res chain seq x y z
N MET A 1 -16.72 23.95 -15.28
CA MET A 1 -15.83 23.23 -16.21
C MET A 1 -14.40 23.64 -15.93
N LEU A 2 -13.62 22.79 -15.27
CA LEU A 2 -12.19 23.00 -15.06
C LEU A 2 -11.47 22.80 -16.40
N LYS A 3 -10.62 23.75 -16.80
CA LYS A 3 -9.82 23.64 -18.03
C LYS A 3 -8.78 22.55 -17.84
N PHE A 4 -8.90 21.45 -18.59
CA PHE A 4 -7.92 20.37 -18.58
C PHE A 4 -6.62 20.87 -19.21
N ASN A 5 -5.54 20.93 -18.42
CA ASN A 5 -4.21 21.24 -18.93
C ASN A 5 -3.48 19.90 -19.14
N PRO A 6 -3.24 19.44 -20.38
CA PRO A 6 -2.84 18.06 -20.67
C PRO A 6 -1.46 17.64 -20.12
N GLY A 7 -0.69 18.56 -19.52
CA GLY A 7 0.57 18.27 -18.83
C GLY A 7 0.49 18.28 -17.30
N LYS A 8 -0.65 18.66 -16.70
CA LYS A 8 -0.80 18.86 -15.26
C LYS A 8 -1.67 17.76 -14.64
N VAL A 9 -1.21 17.14 -13.56
CA VAL A 9 -2.05 16.22 -12.78
C VAL A 9 -2.81 17.05 -11.76
N PRO A 10 -4.15 16.94 -11.66
CA PRO A 10 -4.90 17.85 -10.79
C PRO A 10 -4.48 17.76 -9.32
N ASN A 11 -4.20 16.56 -8.80
CA ASN A 11 -3.92 16.38 -7.38
C ASN A 11 -2.64 15.56 -7.12
N GLY A 12 -1.80 16.04 -6.20
CA GLY A 12 -0.69 15.29 -5.62
C GLY A 12 -1.06 14.75 -4.24
N LEU A 13 -0.84 13.46 -4.00
CA LEU A 13 -1.07 12.83 -2.69
C LEU A 13 0.25 12.44 -2.05
N ILE A 14 0.66 13.14 -1.01
CA ILE A 14 1.76 12.73 -0.15
C ILE A 14 1.20 11.75 0.88
N LEU A 15 1.66 10.50 0.84
CA LEU A 15 1.21 9.45 1.76
C LEU A 15 2.31 9.12 2.76
N ASP A 16 1.91 9.06 4.02
CA ASP A 16 2.72 8.51 5.11
C ASP A 16 2.65 6.96 5.11
N THR A 17 3.64 6.31 5.73
CA THR A 17 3.78 4.85 5.80
C THR A 17 2.54 4.20 6.41
N ASN A 18 1.95 4.81 7.43
CA ASN A 18 0.75 4.30 8.09
C ASN A 18 -0.47 4.23 7.15
N VAL A 19 -0.60 5.14 6.18
CA VAL A 19 -1.68 5.15 5.20
C VAL A 19 -1.48 3.98 4.24
N LEU A 20 -0.25 3.75 3.79
CA LEU A 20 0.09 2.60 2.94
C LEU A 20 -0.18 1.27 3.68
N VAL A 21 0.18 1.18 4.96
CA VAL A 21 -0.11 0.01 5.80
C VAL A 21 -1.63 -0.19 5.99
N TYR A 22 -2.38 0.90 6.17
CA TYR A 22 -3.85 0.85 6.26
C TYR A 22 -4.50 0.34 4.97
N LEU A 23 -4.05 0.83 3.81
CA LEU A 23 -4.53 0.38 2.49
C LEU A 23 -4.17 -1.08 2.20
N PHE A 24 -3.02 -1.52 2.71
CA PHE A 24 -2.53 -2.89 2.60
C PHE A 24 -3.34 -3.90 3.41
N ASP A 25 -3.92 -3.51 4.54
CA ASP A 25 -4.63 -4.41 5.45
C ASP A 25 -6.13 -4.48 5.12
N PRO A 26 -6.65 -5.50 4.39
CA PRO A 26 -8.08 -5.68 4.12
C PRO A 26 -8.96 -5.83 5.35
N GLU A 27 -8.41 -6.14 6.52
CA GLU A 27 -9.21 -6.15 7.76
C GLU A 27 -9.43 -4.74 8.31
N ARG A 28 -8.58 -3.78 7.93
CA ARG A 28 -8.64 -2.38 8.39
C ARG A 28 -9.15 -1.43 7.32
N GLY A 29 -8.74 -1.64 6.07
CA GLY A 29 -9.02 -0.81 4.91
C GLY A 29 -10.23 -1.28 4.14
N GLU A 30 -11.19 -0.38 3.95
CA GLU A 30 -12.38 -0.65 3.14
C GLU A 30 -11.99 -0.91 1.67
N ASP A 31 -12.37 -2.05 1.11
CA ASP A 31 -12.13 -2.45 -0.29
C ASP A 31 -12.49 -1.37 -1.31
N GLU A 32 -13.55 -0.61 -1.02
CA GLU A 32 -14.01 0.52 -1.84
C GLU A 32 -12.96 1.64 -1.88
N LEU A 33 -12.38 1.98 -0.74
CA LEU A 33 -11.37 3.03 -0.64
C LEU A 33 -10.12 2.68 -1.45
N PHE A 34 -9.63 1.44 -1.31
CA PHE A 34 -8.48 0.95 -2.07
C PHE A 34 -8.74 0.98 -3.58
N ARG A 35 -9.88 0.42 -4.03
CA ARG A 35 -10.24 0.40 -5.46
C ARG A 35 -10.39 1.78 -6.06
N ARG A 36 -10.98 2.71 -5.31
CA ARG A 36 -11.13 4.10 -5.73
C ARG A 36 -9.79 4.81 -5.87
N LEU A 37 -8.86 4.60 -4.93
CA LEU A 37 -7.49 5.11 -5.05
C LEU A 37 -6.83 4.61 -6.35
N LEU A 38 -6.91 3.31 -6.63
CA LEU A 38 -6.36 2.74 -7.86
C LEU A 38 -7.01 3.35 -9.11
N GLY A 39 -8.34 3.50 -9.11
CA GLY A 39 -9.08 4.09 -10.22
C GLY A 39 -8.65 5.53 -10.50
N LEU A 40 -8.44 6.33 -9.46
CA LEU A 40 -7.96 7.71 -9.59
C LEU A 40 -6.51 7.78 -10.11
N LEU A 41 -5.65 6.83 -9.70
CA LEU A 41 -4.27 6.73 -10.22
C LEU A 41 -4.25 6.38 -11.70
N THR A 42 -4.97 5.33 -12.10
CA THR A 42 -5.07 4.88 -13.50
C THR A 42 -5.60 5.99 -14.40
N ASN A 43 -6.60 6.75 -13.95
CA ASN A 43 -7.20 7.84 -14.71
C ASN A 43 -6.44 9.16 -14.63
N ARG A 44 -5.31 9.21 -13.91
CA ARG A 44 -4.46 10.42 -13.80
C ARG A 44 -5.13 11.60 -13.11
N TRP A 45 -6.09 11.33 -12.22
CA TRP A 45 -6.70 12.37 -11.38
C TRP A 45 -5.84 12.67 -10.17
N ILE A 46 -5.01 11.70 -9.77
CA ILE A 46 -4.03 11.82 -8.69
C ILE A 46 -2.66 11.30 -9.14
N LYS A 47 -1.60 11.83 -8.52
CA LYS A 47 -0.24 11.28 -8.54
C LYS A 47 0.24 11.09 -7.11
N LEU A 48 0.91 9.97 -6.82
CA LEU A 48 1.49 9.75 -5.49
C LEU A 48 2.81 10.50 -5.37
N ILE A 49 3.07 11.00 -4.16
CA ILE A 49 4.35 11.58 -3.75
C ILE A 49 4.80 10.79 -2.53
N ILE A 50 5.75 9.88 -2.72
CA ILE A 50 6.18 8.94 -1.68
C ILE A 50 7.65 9.21 -1.37
N PRO A 51 7.96 9.98 -0.30
CA PRO A 51 9.35 10.22 0.09
C PRO A 51 10.14 8.92 0.22
N GLU A 52 11.43 8.94 -0.10
CA GLU A 52 12.28 7.73 -0.06
C GLU A 52 12.24 6.99 1.28
N GLN A 53 12.04 7.73 2.39
CA GLN A 53 11.88 7.17 3.74
C GLN A 53 10.61 6.30 3.83
N VAL A 54 9.47 6.82 3.36
CA VAL A 54 8.20 6.08 3.30
C VAL A 54 8.34 4.85 2.42
N LYS A 55 9.01 4.98 1.26
CA LYS A 55 9.27 3.83 0.38
C LYS A 55 10.11 2.75 1.07
N GLY A 56 11.15 3.15 1.80
CA GLY A 56 12.00 2.23 2.56
C GLY A 56 11.21 1.48 3.64
N GLU A 57 10.37 2.19 4.38
CA GLU A 57 9.51 1.60 5.42
C GLU A 57 8.44 0.68 4.82
N TRP A 58 7.81 1.08 3.72
CA TRP A 58 6.85 0.27 2.96
C TRP A 58 7.45 -1.07 2.53
N ASN A 59 8.63 -1.05 1.91
CA ASN A 59 9.29 -2.27 1.44
C ASN A 59 9.56 -3.25 2.57
N LYS A 60 10.05 -2.74 3.70
CA LYS A 60 10.27 -3.54 4.91
C LYS A 60 8.96 -4.11 5.47
N HIS A 61 7.93 -3.29 5.62
CA HIS A 61 6.65 -3.73 6.20
C HIS A 61 5.95 -4.79 5.36
N LYS A 62 6.00 -4.67 4.03
CA LYS A 62 5.45 -5.65 3.08
C LYS A 62 6.08 -7.03 3.28
N GLU A 63 7.41 -7.09 3.39
CA GLU A 63 8.16 -8.33 3.59
C GLU A 63 7.86 -8.94 4.96
N GLU A 64 7.98 -8.15 6.03
CA GLU A 64 7.76 -8.60 7.41
C GLU A 64 6.33 -9.13 7.64
N ARG A 65 5.32 -8.46 7.08
CA ARG A 65 3.90 -8.88 7.24
C ARG A 65 3.60 -10.18 6.51
N ASN A 66 4.19 -10.41 5.35
CA ASN A 66 4.04 -11.64 4.61
C ASN A 66 4.63 -12.82 5.39
N GLU A 67 5.86 -12.68 5.87
CA GLU A 67 6.52 -13.70 6.68
C GLU A 67 5.76 -14.00 7.97
N GLN A 68 5.30 -12.94 8.66
CA GLN A 68 4.58 -13.08 9.92
C GLN A 68 3.25 -13.81 9.74
N TYR A 69 2.47 -13.50 8.70
CA TYR A 69 1.21 -14.17 8.43
C TYR A 69 1.40 -15.66 8.15
N LEU A 70 2.36 -16.01 7.29
CA LEU A 70 2.66 -17.41 6.96
C LEU A 70 3.10 -18.19 8.21
N LYS A 71 3.91 -17.56 9.06
CA LYS A 71 4.37 -18.14 10.33
C LYS A 71 3.22 -18.36 11.32
N ASP A 72 2.33 -17.40 11.47
CA ASP A 72 1.20 -17.49 12.41
C ASP A 72 0.16 -18.51 11.95
N THR A 73 -0.12 -18.55 10.64
CA THR A 73 -1.00 -19.57 10.03
C THR A 73 -0.46 -20.97 10.27
N ARG A 74 0.83 -21.20 9.98
CA ARG A 74 1.50 -22.49 10.22
C ARG A 74 1.49 -22.89 11.70
N LYS A 75 1.77 -21.95 12.61
CA LYS A 75 1.73 -22.19 14.06
C LYS A 75 0.33 -22.57 14.54
N SER A 76 -0.70 -21.89 14.05
CA SER A 76 -2.10 -22.19 14.40
C SER A 76 -2.47 -23.61 13.99
N LEU A 77 -2.13 -23.99 12.75
CA LEU A 77 -2.42 -25.31 12.22
C LEU A 77 -1.59 -26.41 12.91
N GLN A 78 -0.34 -26.14 13.29
CA GLN A 78 0.48 -27.10 14.04
C GLN A 78 -0.17 -27.47 15.38
N LYS A 79 -0.76 -26.51 16.09
CA LYS A 79 -1.51 -26.79 17.34
C LYS A 79 -2.69 -27.74 17.10
N HIS A 80 -3.32 -27.65 15.93
CA HIS A 80 -4.40 -28.56 15.56
C HIS A 80 -3.88 -29.93 15.11
N LYS A 81 -2.71 -30.02 14.46
CA LYS A 81 -2.06 -31.31 14.13
C LYS A 81 -1.76 -32.13 15.38
N ASP A 82 -1.43 -31.49 16.50
CA ASP A 82 -1.18 -32.20 17.76
C ASP A 82 -2.45 -32.91 18.30
N LEU A 83 -3.65 -32.41 17.97
CA LEU A 83 -4.92 -33.07 18.31
C LEU A 83 -5.12 -34.39 17.56
N ALA A 84 -4.43 -34.58 16.43
CA ALA A 84 -4.46 -35.83 15.66
C ALA A 84 -3.93 -37.02 16.48
N SER A 85 -3.16 -36.77 17.55
CA SER A 85 -2.67 -37.79 18.47
C SER A 85 -3.76 -38.40 19.37
N HIS A 86 -4.94 -37.79 19.44
CA HIS A 86 -6.05 -38.23 20.28
C HIS A 86 -7.09 -39.07 19.53
N PHE A 87 -6.90 -39.34 18.23
CA PHE A 87 -7.79 -40.22 17.47
C PHE A 87 -7.37 -41.67 17.64
N ASP A 88 -8.34 -42.54 17.91
CA ASP A 88 -8.12 -43.98 18.12
C ASP A 88 -7.96 -44.74 16.79
N GLN A 89 -8.59 -44.26 15.72
CA GLN A 89 -8.56 -44.88 14.40
C GLN A 89 -7.60 -44.17 13.45
N GLN A 90 -6.74 -44.94 12.78
CA GLN A 90 -5.77 -44.40 11.82
C GLN A 90 -6.46 -43.69 10.64
N GLN A 91 -7.61 -44.20 10.17
CA GLN A 91 -8.36 -43.58 9.07
C GLN A 91 -8.87 -42.17 9.44
N GLU A 92 -9.45 -42.01 10.64
CA GLU A 92 -9.93 -40.71 11.11
C GLU A 92 -8.78 -39.70 11.27
N LYS A 93 -7.63 -40.19 11.74
CA LYS A 93 -6.41 -39.41 11.84
C LYS A 93 -5.92 -38.94 10.47
N ASP A 94 -5.87 -39.83 9.48
CA ASP A 94 -5.42 -39.51 8.13
C ASP A 94 -6.38 -38.53 7.42
N ASP A 95 -7.69 -38.73 7.58
CA ASP A 95 -8.72 -37.81 7.06
C ASP A 95 -8.61 -36.42 7.71
N PHE A 96 -8.38 -36.37 9.02
CA PHE A 96 -8.21 -35.11 9.76
C PHE A 96 -6.95 -34.36 9.32
N LEU A 97 -5.81 -35.05 9.22
CA LEU A 97 -4.55 -34.45 8.75
C LEU A 97 -4.68 -33.93 7.31
N THR A 98 -5.33 -34.68 6.42
CA THR A 98 -5.60 -34.26 5.05
C THR A 98 -6.43 -32.97 5.00
N ARG A 99 -7.47 -32.86 5.85
CA ARG A 99 -8.28 -31.63 5.96
C ARG A 99 -7.47 -30.45 6.49
N LEU A 100 -6.58 -30.67 7.46
CA LEU A 100 -5.70 -29.61 7.96
C LEU A 100 -4.74 -29.11 6.89
N GLU A 101 -4.19 -30.00 6.05
CA GLU A 101 -3.35 -29.61 4.91
C GLU A 101 -4.14 -28.79 3.89
N GLN A 102 -5.38 -29.19 3.58
CA GLN A 102 -6.27 -28.40 2.72
C GLN A 102 -6.55 -27.01 3.29
N LEU A 103 -6.80 -26.90 4.60
CA LEU A 103 -6.97 -25.62 5.27
C LEU A 103 -5.70 -24.75 5.23
N GLU A 104 -4.52 -25.38 5.35
CA GLU A 104 -3.22 -24.69 5.20
C GLU A 104 -3.09 -24.07 3.81
N ILE A 105 -3.34 -24.86 2.76
CA ILE A 105 -3.30 -24.40 1.37
C ILE A 105 -4.30 -23.26 1.16
N MET A 106 -5.54 -23.43 1.61
CA MET A 106 -6.58 -22.41 1.45
C MET A 106 -6.25 -21.10 2.18
N ALA A 107 -5.67 -21.16 3.39
CA ALA A 107 -5.27 -19.98 4.13
C ALA A 107 -4.14 -19.21 3.44
N VAL A 108 -3.14 -19.93 2.91
CA VAL A 108 -2.05 -19.32 2.13
C VAL A 108 -2.59 -18.68 0.85
N ARG A 109 -3.45 -19.38 0.11
CA ARG A 109 -4.10 -18.85 -1.11
C ARG A 109 -4.93 -17.61 -0.80
N GLN A 110 -5.72 -17.64 0.28
CA GLN A 110 -6.53 -16.50 0.72
C GLN A 110 -5.65 -15.28 0.96
N TYR A 111 -4.57 -15.43 1.72
CA TYR A 111 -3.65 -14.34 2.00
C TYR A 111 -3.03 -13.73 0.74
N ARG A 112 -2.55 -14.59 -0.17
CA ARG A 112 -1.94 -14.14 -1.43
C ARG A 112 -2.94 -13.40 -2.31
N TYR A 113 -4.16 -13.91 -2.39
CA TYR A 113 -5.20 -13.33 -3.22
C TYR A 113 -5.75 -12.01 -2.66
N THR A 114 -5.81 -11.86 -1.33
CA THR A 114 -6.30 -10.62 -0.70
C THR A 114 -5.16 -9.64 -0.41
N HIS A 115 -4.34 -9.93 0.60
CA HIS A 115 -3.25 -9.06 1.06
C HIS A 115 -2.13 -8.96 0.02
N GLY A 116 -1.69 -10.09 -0.53
CA GLY A 116 -0.59 -10.15 -1.49
C GLY A 116 -0.91 -9.40 -2.78
N LEU A 117 -2.13 -9.55 -3.30
CA LEU A 117 -2.57 -8.83 -4.50
C LEU A 117 -2.65 -7.32 -4.27
N ARG A 118 -3.20 -6.86 -3.14
CA ARG A 118 -3.21 -5.43 -2.80
C ARG A 118 -1.81 -4.84 -2.71
N ALA A 119 -0.91 -5.54 -2.02
CA ALA A 119 0.48 -5.11 -1.87
C ALA A 119 1.17 -4.99 -3.24
N ARG A 120 1.00 -5.97 -4.12
CA ARG A 120 1.56 -5.95 -5.48
C ARG A 120 1.00 -4.80 -6.30
N ASN A 121 -0.33 -4.67 -6.37
CA ASN A 121 -0.97 -3.58 -7.11
C ASN A 121 -0.46 -2.21 -6.65
N LEU A 122 -0.43 -1.97 -5.33
CA LEU A 122 0.08 -0.71 -4.79
C LEU A 122 1.57 -0.51 -5.10
N ASN A 123 2.37 -1.57 -4.99
CA ASN A 123 3.79 -1.54 -5.31
C ASN A 123 4.05 -1.21 -6.79
N ASP A 124 3.24 -1.74 -7.71
CA ASP A 124 3.35 -1.45 -9.14
C ASP A 124 3.10 0.04 -9.43
N PHE A 125 2.14 0.66 -8.73
CA PHE A 125 1.94 2.11 -8.80
C PHE A 125 3.10 2.90 -8.19
N ILE A 126 3.63 2.47 -7.03
CA ILE A 126 4.73 3.14 -6.34
C ILE A 126 6.03 3.10 -7.14
N GLU A 127 6.35 1.97 -7.78
CA GLU A 127 7.58 1.82 -8.57
C GLU A 127 7.49 2.49 -9.94
N ASN A 128 6.29 2.74 -10.43
CA ASN A 128 6.09 3.36 -11.74
C ASN A 128 6.13 4.90 -11.64
N LYS A 129 7.19 5.49 -12.19
CA LYS A 129 7.41 6.96 -12.28
C LYS A 129 6.28 7.73 -12.97
N TYR A 130 5.47 7.04 -13.79
CA TYR A 130 4.29 7.63 -14.36
C TYR A 130 3.31 8.04 -13.25
N TYR A 131 3.04 7.15 -12.29
CA TYR A 131 2.03 7.34 -11.24
C TYR A 131 2.57 7.90 -9.93
N THR A 132 3.88 7.78 -9.67
CA THR A 132 4.48 8.14 -8.39
C THR A 132 5.78 8.92 -8.57
N ASP A 133 5.93 10.00 -7.80
CA ASP A 133 7.22 10.67 -7.60
C ASP A 133 7.81 10.26 -6.24
N ILE A 134 9.11 9.96 -6.23
CA ILE A 134 9.85 9.56 -5.02
C ILE A 134 10.89 10.64 -4.73
N PRO A 135 10.54 11.69 -3.96
CA PRO A 135 11.50 12.71 -3.58
C PRO A 135 12.54 12.16 -2.60
N SER A 136 13.80 12.49 -2.85
CA SER A 136 14.91 12.21 -1.95
C SER A 136 15.15 13.39 -1.01
N ARG A 137 15.57 13.11 0.23
CA ARG A 137 15.99 14.18 1.15
C ARG A 137 17.24 14.88 0.61
N ASN A 138 17.45 16.12 1.04
CA ASN A 138 18.64 16.90 0.70
C ASN A 138 19.27 17.53 1.94
N SER A 139 20.48 18.05 1.79
CA SER A 139 21.27 18.61 2.91
C SER A 139 20.61 19.80 3.60
N SER A 140 19.75 20.57 2.90
CA SER A 140 19.02 21.68 3.51
C SER A 140 17.95 21.19 4.48
N ILE A 141 17.27 20.09 4.15
CA ILE A 141 16.30 19.42 5.02
C ILE A 141 17.00 18.84 6.25
N ASP A 142 18.15 18.17 6.06
CA ASP A 142 18.93 17.62 7.17
C ASP A 142 19.37 18.73 8.14
N ASN A 143 19.89 19.85 7.63
CA ASN A 143 20.28 20.99 8.45
C ASN A 143 19.09 21.60 9.20
N LEU A 144 17.94 21.75 8.54
CA LEU A 144 16.71 22.25 9.16
C LEU A 144 16.29 21.35 10.34
N ILE A 145 16.25 20.04 10.10
CA ILE A 145 15.84 19.04 11.09
C ILE A 145 16.80 19.02 12.29
N VAL A 146 18.11 19.05 12.05
CA VAL A 146 19.13 19.13 13.10
C VAL A 146 18.93 20.39 13.95
N ASN A 147 18.73 21.55 13.31
CA ASN A 147 18.50 22.80 14.04
C ASN A 147 17.21 22.75 14.86
N MET A 148 16.11 22.24 14.30
CA MET A 148 14.84 22.10 15.02
C MET A 148 14.93 21.15 16.22
N SER A 149 15.71 20.06 16.08
CA SER A 149 16.00 19.12 17.17
C SER A 149 16.84 19.77 18.27
N LEU A 150 17.89 20.53 17.92
CA LEU A 150 18.72 21.28 18.88
C LEU A 150 17.90 22.34 19.63
N GLU A 151 16.99 23.02 18.93
CA GLU A 151 16.09 24.04 19.49
C GLU A 151 14.89 23.46 20.26
N ARG A 152 14.78 22.13 20.31
CA ARG A 152 13.65 21.40 20.91
C ARG A 152 12.27 21.83 20.40
N LYS A 153 12.13 22.04 19.10
CA LYS A 153 10.85 22.40 18.46
C LYS A 153 10.12 21.16 17.95
N ALA A 154 8.80 21.28 17.75
CA ALA A 154 8.06 20.26 17.02
C ALA A 154 8.64 20.09 15.58
N PRO A 155 8.56 18.90 14.96
CA PRO A 155 7.85 17.73 15.44
C PRO A 155 8.53 17.16 16.69
N PHE A 156 9.87 17.20 16.83
CA PHE A 156 10.73 16.59 17.88
C PHE A 156 10.36 16.73 19.37
N PHE A 157 9.52 17.71 19.73
CA PHE A 157 9.07 17.92 21.09
C PHE A 157 7.71 18.61 21.08
N THR A 158 6.63 17.89 21.40
CA THR A 158 5.37 18.53 21.79
C THR A 158 5.52 19.12 23.19
N PHE A 159 5.57 20.45 23.32
CA PHE A 159 5.43 21.09 24.63
C PHE A 159 3.98 20.99 25.09
N ASN A 160 3.59 19.85 25.66
CA ASN A 160 2.38 19.79 26.49
C ASN A 160 2.64 20.62 27.74
N LYS A 161 2.35 21.92 27.66
CA LYS A 161 2.08 22.75 28.84
C LYS A 161 0.79 22.21 29.44
N GLU A 162 0.86 21.44 30.52
CA GLU A 162 -0.04 21.55 31.69
C GLU A 162 0.11 20.47 32.77
N SER A 163 0.88 19.40 32.59
CA SER A 163 1.11 18.45 33.68
C SER A 163 2.55 17.96 33.68
N GLY A 164 3.23 18.11 34.82
CA GLY A 164 4.68 17.95 35.05
C GLY A 164 5.32 16.59 34.75
N SER A 165 4.80 15.81 33.82
CA SER A 165 5.44 14.62 33.26
C SER A 165 6.29 14.99 32.04
N LYS A 166 7.59 15.17 32.24
CA LYS A 166 8.63 15.25 31.19
C LYS A 166 8.79 13.91 30.44
N LYS A 167 7.78 13.46 29.72
CA LYS A 167 7.97 12.41 28.70
C LYS A 167 7.90 13.07 27.34
N ALA A 168 9.07 13.46 26.83
CA ALA A 168 9.24 13.65 25.40
C ALA A 168 8.96 12.28 24.75
N SER A 169 7.90 12.15 23.96
CA SER A 169 7.70 10.98 23.13
C SER A 169 8.84 10.92 22.13
N LYS A 170 9.69 9.89 22.23
CA LYS A 170 10.70 9.60 21.20
C LYS A 170 9.97 9.07 19.97
N ASN A 171 9.52 9.93 19.07
CA ASN A 171 9.09 9.50 17.75
C ASN A 171 8.86 10.69 16.82
N GLU A 172 9.89 11.32 16.25
CA GLU A 172 9.64 12.43 15.32
C GLU A 172 10.68 12.64 14.21
N MET A 173 11.87 12.00 14.24
CA MET A 173 12.89 12.32 13.24
C MET A 173 12.59 11.75 11.86
N ALA A 174 12.09 10.51 11.78
CA ALA A 174 11.65 9.93 10.51
C ALA A 174 10.44 10.72 9.95
N ASP A 175 9.44 10.96 10.80
CA ASP A 175 8.23 11.72 10.46
C ASP A 175 8.53 13.17 10.01
N ALA A 176 9.48 13.84 10.68
CA ALA A 176 9.99 15.14 10.26
C ALA A 176 10.61 15.08 8.87
N ILE A 177 11.48 14.09 8.62
CA ILE A 177 12.13 13.92 7.32
C ILE A 177 11.07 13.71 6.24
N ILE A 178 10.05 12.89 6.49
CA ILE A 178 8.94 12.63 5.56
C ILE A 178 8.23 13.95 5.23
N PHE A 179 7.81 14.70 6.26
CA PHE A 179 7.06 15.95 6.08
C PHE A 179 7.88 17.05 5.39
N PHE A 180 9.11 17.30 5.83
CA PHE A 180 9.93 18.37 5.24
C PHE A 180 10.42 18.02 3.83
N THR A 181 10.75 16.76 3.55
CA THR A 181 11.03 16.31 2.18
C THR A 181 9.84 16.53 1.27
N ALA A 182 8.64 16.22 1.75
CA ALA A 182 7.43 16.42 0.96
C ALA A 182 7.10 17.90 0.73
N CYS A 183 7.27 18.76 1.74
CA CYS A 183 7.06 20.20 1.61
C CYS A 183 8.07 20.85 0.64
N ASP A 184 9.35 20.47 0.72
CA ASP A 184 10.39 20.94 -0.21
C ASP A 184 10.08 20.51 -1.65
N TYR A 185 9.64 19.26 -1.85
CA TYR A 185 9.20 18.78 -3.15
C TYR A 185 7.99 19.57 -3.68
N ALA A 186 6.97 19.78 -2.84
CA ALA A 186 5.76 20.52 -3.20
C ALA A 186 6.09 21.96 -3.63
N GLN A 187 6.96 22.67 -2.89
CA GLN A 187 7.41 24.01 -3.26
C GLN A 187 8.11 24.06 -4.62
N LYS A 188 8.92 23.06 -4.94
CA LYS A 188 9.66 23.00 -6.22
C LYS A 188 8.79 22.60 -7.41
N ASN A 189 7.60 22.03 -7.15
CA ASN A 189 6.74 21.42 -8.16
C ASN A 189 5.30 21.97 -8.08
N GLU A 190 5.10 23.16 -7.52
CA GLU A 190 3.78 23.76 -7.31
C GLU A 190 2.99 23.87 -8.63
N GLU A 191 3.68 24.17 -9.73
CA GLU A 191 3.11 24.26 -11.08
C GLU A 191 2.56 22.94 -11.63
N ASN A 192 2.98 21.80 -11.08
CA ASN A 192 2.60 20.47 -11.57
C ASN A 192 1.25 19.97 -11.01
N PHE A 193 0.72 20.62 -9.95
CA PHE A 193 -0.48 20.20 -9.24
C PHE A 193 -1.45 21.37 -8.99
N ASP A 194 -2.75 21.13 -9.03
CA ASP A 194 -3.73 22.13 -8.60
C ASP A 194 -3.86 22.11 -7.07
N HIS A 195 -3.82 20.90 -6.50
CA HIS A 195 -3.85 20.67 -5.05
C HIS A 195 -2.81 19.62 -4.65
N ILE A 196 -2.16 19.82 -3.51
CA ILE A 196 -1.27 18.83 -2.90
C ILE A 196 -1.78 18.54 -1.50
N TYR A 197 -2.01 17.26 -1.19
CA TYR A 197 -2.52 16.80 0.08
C TYR A 197 -1.47 15.99 0.83
N PHE A 198 -1.20 16.34 2.09
CA PHE A 198 -0.43 15.49 3.00
C PHE A 198 -1.38 14.66 3.84
N ILE A 199 -1.26 13.33 3.71
CA ILE A 199 -2.19 12.36 4.30
C ILE A 199 -1.43 11.45 5.25
N THR A 200 -1.87 11.43 6.50
CA THR A 200 -1.37 10.53 7.55
C THR A 200 -2.53 10.05 8.41
N GLU A 201 -2.54 8.79 8.82
CA GLU A 201 -3.49 8.29 9.83
C GLU A 201 -2.94 8.51 11.27
N ASN A 202 -1.79 9.18 11.41
CA ASN A 202 -1.13 9.45 12.68
C ASN A 202 -1.48 10.83 13.18
N SER A 203 -2.66 10.95 13.78
CA SER A 203 -3.10 12.20 14.38
C SER A 203 -2.22 12.64 15.55
N LYS A 204 -1.47 11.75 16.21
CA LYS A 204 -0.70 12.13 17.41
C LYS A 204 0.58 12.88 17.08
N ASP A 205 1.23 12.54 15.98
CA ASP A 205 2.59 13.01 15.69
C ASP A 205 2.60 14.26 14.81
N PHE A 206 1.53 14.50 14.03
CA PHE A 206 1.41 15.66 13.13
C PHE A 206 0.38 16.70 13.55
N SER A 207 -0.61 16.31 14.37
CA SER A 207 -1.73 17.20 14.69
C SER A 207 -1.64 17.79 16.10
N GLY A 208 -2.24 18.97 16.27
CA GLY A 208 -2.42 19.61 17.57
C GLY A 208 -3.58 18.99 18.39
N GLY A 209 -4.11 19.76 19.34
CA GLY A 209 -5.07 19.28 20.34
C GLY A 209 -6.34 18.59 19.81
N ASN A 210 -6.77 18.87 18.58
CA ASN A 210 -8.04 18.36 18.02
C ASN A 210 -7.87 17.22 16.98
N GLY A 211 -6.66 16.69 16.73
CA GLY A 211 -6.50 15.53 15.84
C GLY A 211 -6.53 15.85 14.33
N ALA A 212 -7.22 16.92 13.94
CA ALA A 212 -7.57 17.26 12.55
C ALA A 212 -6.73 18.41 11.95
N GLU A 213 -6.03 19.17 12.79
CA GLU A 213 -5.23 20.32 12.35
C GLU A 213 -3.76 20.05 12.59
N LEU A 214 -2.94 20.37 11.59
CA LEU A 214 -1.49 20.28 11.68
C LEU A 214 -0.98 21.17 12.84
N HIS A 215 0.03 20.69 13.57
CA HIS A 215 0.63 21.47 14.66
C HIS A 215 1.10 22.85 14.16
N ASP A 216 0.87 23.90 14.96
CA ASP A 216 1.22 25.31 14.62
C ASP A 216 2.65 25.50 14.08
N ASN A 217 3.63 24.77 14.62
CA ASN A 217 5.03 24.83 14.20
C ASN A 217 5.28 24.28 12.79
N LEU A 218 4.41 23.38 12.31
CA LEU A 218 4.49 22.78 10.98
C LEU A 218 3.61 23.51 9.97
N LYS A 219 2.55 24.18 10.45
CA LYS A 219 1.56 24.89 9.64
C LYS A 219 2.19 25.90 8.67
N GLY A 220 3.12 26.72 9.14
CA GLY A 220 3.80 27.70 8.28
C GLY A 220 4.60 27.07 7.13
N TYR A 221 5.13 25.86 7.32
CA TYR A 221 5.85 25.15 6.26
C TYR A 221 4.89 24.56 5.23
N ALA A 222 3.79 23.95 5.68
CA ALA A 222 2.75 23.41 4.80
C ALA A 222 2.07 24.52 3.98
N GLU A 223 1.71 25.64 4.62
CA GLU A 223 1.10 26.80 3.95
C GLU A 223 2.04 27.40 2.90
N LYS A 224 3.32 27.60 3.25
CA LYS A 224 4.33 28.07 2.30
C LYS A 224 4.52 27.10 1.12
N ALA A 225 4.30 25.81 1.34
CA ALA A 225 4.39 24.77 0.32
C ALA A 225 3.10 24.51 -0.47
N GLY A 226 2.00 25.19 -0.14
CA GLY A 226 0.69 24.90 -0.75
C GLY A 226 0.14 23.51 -0.40
N VAL A 227 0.60 22.91 0.69
CA VAL A 227 0.24 21.54 1.12
C VAL A 227 -0.95 21.57 2.09
N GLN A 228 -1.98 20.80 1.78
CA GLN A 228 -3.19 20.65 2.61
C GLN A 228 -3.09 19.40 3.49
N PHE A 229 -3.00 19.60 4.80
CA PHE A 229 -2.96 18.50 5.78
C PHE A 229 -4.34 17.82 5.90
N ASN A 230 -4.35 16.49 5.86
CA ASN A 230 -5.52 15.67 6.14
C ASN A 230 -5.13 14.43 6.93
N ASN A 231 -5.93 14.09 7.93
CA ASN A 231 -5.71 12.92 8.77
C ASN A 231 -6.52 11.68 8.34
N ASN A 232 -7.08 11.70 7.14
CA ASN A 232 -8.03 10.71 6.67
C ASN A 232 -8.05 10.64 5.15
N LEU A 233 -7.62 9.51 4.59
CA LEU A 233 -7.57 9.35 3.14
C LEU A 233 -8.96 9.42 2.48
N ARG A 234 -9.99 8.83 3.10
CA ARG A 234 -11.37 8.82 2.56
C ARG A 234 -11.88 10.23 2.30
N ARG A 235 -11.68 11.15 3.25
CA ARG A 235 -12.09 12.55 3.10
C ARG A 235 -11.43 13.23 1.90
N VAL A 236 -10.15 12.97 1.67
CA VAL A 236 -9.42 13.53 0.52
C VAL A 236 -9.98 12.96 -0.78
N LEU A 237 -10.22 11.65 -0.84
CA LEU A 237 -10.81 11.05 -2.04
C LEU A 237 -12.23 11.59 -2.30
N ASP A 238 -13.03 11.82 -1.26
CA ASP A 238 -14.37 12.45 -1.34
C ASP A 238 -14.34 13.89 -1.86
N ILE A 239 -13.26 14.64 -1.63
CA ILE A 239 -13.05 15.96 -2.23
C ILE A 239 -12.71 15.83 -3.71
N ILE A 240 -11.85 14.87 -4.06
CA ILE A 240 -11.33 14.70 -5.44
C ILE A 240 -12.38 14.11 -6.38
N ASP A 241 -13.17 13.15 -5.91
CA ASP A 241 -14.19 12.46 -6.71
C ASP A 241 -15.50 12.32 -5.91
N PRO A 242 -16.27 13.41 -5.70
CA PRO A 242 -17.47 13.38 -4.86
C PRO A 242 -18.54 12.40 -5.32
N GLN A 243 -18.58 12.11 -6.62
CA GLN A 243 -19.56 11.19 -7.23
C GLN A 243 -19.18 9.71 -7.07
N LYS A 244 -17.96 9.42 -6.59
CA LYS A 244 -17.41 8.05 -6.47
C LYS A 244 -17.49 7.32 -7.80
N SER A 245 -17.19 8.05 -8.87
CA SER A 245 -17.45 7.69 -10.27
C SER A 245 -16.64 6.47 -10.72
N LEU A 246 -15.53 6.19 -10.02
CA LEU A 246 -14.49 5.26 -10.43
C LEU A 246 -14.40 4.10 -9.43
N ILE A 247 -15.26 3.10 -9.64
CA ILE A 247 -15.22 1.85 -8.87
C ILE A 247 -15.00 0.70 -9.84
N PHE A 248 -13.86 0.01 -9.71
CA PHE A 248 -13.69 -1.31 -10.33
C PHE A 248 -14.81 -2.23 -9.85
N PRO A 249 -15.41 -3.07 -10.72
CA PRO A 249 -16.54 -3.92 -10.36
C PRO A 249 -16.27 -4.69 -9.06
N GLU A 250 -17.32 -4.90 -8.26
CA GLU A 250 -17.23 -5.73 -7.06
C GLU A 250 -16.62 -7.08 -7.38
N GLN A 251 -15.58 -7.44 -6.63
CA GLN A 251 -15.04 -8.79 -6.70
C GLN A 251 -16.13 -9.75 -6.21
N LYS A 252 -16.31 -10.84 -6.95
CA LYS A 252 -17.08 -12.00 -6.48
C LYS A 252 -16.51 -12.48 -5.14
N THR A 253 -17.29 -13.26 -4.41
CA THR A 253 -16.86 -13.83 -3.13
C THR A 253 -15.46 -14.45 -3.25
N VAL A 254 -14.50 -13.98 -2.44
CA VAL A 254 -13.08 -14.40 -2.45
C VAL A 254 -12.93 -15.92 -2.58
N LYS A 255 -13.83 -16.68 -1.94
CA LYS A 255 -13.85 -18.16 -1.98
C LYS A 255 -13.87 -18.76 -3.39
N ASP A 256 -14.56 -18.14 -4.35
CA ASP A 256 -14.65 -18.65 -5.72
C ASP A 256 -13.29 -18.59 -6.43
N HIS A 257 -12.42 -17.68 -5.99
CA HIS A 257 -11.07 -17.49 -6.52
C HIS A 257 -10.01 -18.35 -5.81
N LEU A 258 -10.34 -19.02 -4.71
CA LEU A 258 -9.39 -19.87 -3.97
C LEU A 258 -9.37 -21.34 -4.40
N GLN A 259 -10.27 -21.71 -5.33
CA GLN A 259 -10.38 -23.07 -5.87
C GLN A 259 -9.14 -23.45 -6.69
N SER A 260 -8.74 -24.73 -6.66
CA SER A 260 -7.50 -25.21 -7.29
C SER A 260 -7.44 -25.02 -8.81
N ASN A 261 -8.58 -24.95 -9.50
CA ASN A 261 -8.63 -24.61 -10.92
C ASN A 261 -8.16 -23.19 -11.25
N ASN A 262 -8.07 -22.31 -10.25
CA ASN A 262 -7.52 -20.97 -10.39
C ASN A 262 -6.02 -20.90 -10.10
N PHE A 263 -5.37 -22.02 -9.78
CA PHE A 263 -3.94 -22.06 -9.45
C PHE A 263 -3.19 -23.06 -10.33
N THR A 264 -1.93 -22.75 -10.60
CA THR A 264 -0.99 -23.65 -11.28
C THR A 264 0.37 -23.57 -10.61
N ASP A 265 1.11 -24.67 -10.62
CA ASP A 265 2.46 -24.69 -10.05
C ASP A 265 3.45 -23.89 -10.91
N CYS A 266 4.36 -23.17 -10.26
CA CYS A 266 5.54 -22.62 -10.90
C CYS A 266 6.51 -23.75 -11.26
N SER A 267 7.08 -23.72 -12.46
CA SER A 267 8.06 -24.73 -12.90
C SER A 267 9.43 -24.49 -12.28
N ASN A 268 9.69 -23.28 -11.80
CA ASN A 268 10.98 -22.86 -11.28
C ASN A 268 11.05 -22.89 -9.75
N CYS A 269 9.93 -22.72 -9.05
CA CYS A 269 9.84 -22.86 -7.59
C CYS A 269 8.63 -23.70 -7.20
N LYS A 270 8.65 -24.32 -6.02
CA LYS A 270 7.55 -25.16 -5.51
C LYS A 270 6.32 -24.36 -5.04
N ASP A 271 6.04 -23.25 -5.72
CA ASP A 271 5.05 -22.28 -5.30
C ASP A 271 3.94 -22.16 -6.35
N GLU A 272 2.72 -21.86 -5.91
CA GLU A 272 1.56 -21.75 -6.79
C GLU A 272 1.37 -20.32 -7.31
N MET A 273 0.90 -20.22 -8.55
CA MET A 273 0.53 -19.00 -9.25
C MET A 273 -0.98 -18.99 -9.50
N HIS A 274 -1.65 -17.88 -9.23
CA HIS A 274 -3.06 -17.69 -9.52
C HIS A 274 -3.27 -17.26 -10.98
N VAL A 275 -4.04 -18.02 -11.75
CA VAL A 275 -4.21 -17.83 -13.21
C VAL A 275 -4.74 -16.47 -13.63
N ASN A 276 -5.60 -15.83 -12.82
CA ASN A 276 -6.08 -14.48 -13.09
C ASN A 276 -5.25 -13.37 -12.42
N ALA A 277 -4.88 -13.54 -11.13
CA ALA A 277 -4.23 -12.49 -10.35
C ALA A 277 -2.74 -12.32 -10.66
N ASP A 278 -2.09 -13.36 -11.18
CA ASP A 278 -0.66 -13.35 -11.51
C ASP A 278 -0.43 -13.24 -13.02
N CYS A 279 -1.49 -12.97 -13.77
CA CYS A 279 -1.44 -12.79 -15.21
C CYS A 279 -1.10 -11.35 -15.57
N GLN A 280 -0.14 -11.19 -16.47
CA GLN A 280 0.29 -9.91 -17.03
C GLN A 280 0.20 -9.94 -18.54
N THR A 281 0.00 -8.77 -19.14
CA THR A 281 0.03 -8.60 -20.58
C THR A 281 1.40 -8.09 -21.01
N ARG A 282 2.02 -8.79 -21.96
CA ARG A 282 3.31 -8.40 -22.54
C ARG A 282 3.19 -8.25 -24.04
N THR A 283 3.63 -7.12 -24.57
CA THR A 283 3.82 -6.97 -26.02
C THR A 283 5.13 -7.60 -26.44
N SER A 284 5.14 -8.37 -27.52
CA SER A 284 6.36 -8.94 -28.10
C SER A 284 6.40 -8.68 -29.60
N SER A 285 7.56 -8.89 -30.23
CA SER A 285 7.68 -8.83 -31.68
C SER A 285 6.75 -9.81 -32.39
N ARG A 286 6.43 -10.93 -31.72
CA ARG A 286 5.52 -11.97 -32.22
C ARG A 286 4.04 -11.60 -32.00
N TYR A 287 3.72 -10.95 -30.89
CA TYR A 287 2.37 -10.50 -30.54
C TYR A 287 2.38 -9.02 -30.18
N PRO A 288 2.32 -8.11 -31.17
CA PRO A 288 2.37 -6.67 -30.94
C PRO A 288 1.19 -6.17 -30.11
N GLU A 289 0.04 -6.83 -30.21
CA GLU A 289 -1.18 -6.50 -29.47
C GLU A 289 -1.19 -7.04 -28.03
N GLY A 290 -0.24 -7.92 -27.68
CA GLY A 290 -0.09 -8.46 -26.34
C GLY A 290 -0.40 -9.96 -26.24
N GLU A 291 0.46 -10.67 -25.51
CA GLU A 291 0.25 -12.02 -25.02
C GLU A 291 0.06 -12.02 -23.50
N PHE A 292 -0.70 -12.98 -22.99
CA PHE A 292 -0.87 -13.19 -21.56
C PHE A 292 0.26 -14.10 -21.03
N ILE A 293 0.94 -13.64 -20.00
CA ILE A 293 1.98 -14.40 -19.29
C ILE A 293 1.61 -14.52 -17.81
N LEU A 294 1.84 -15.67 -17.21
CA LEU A 294 1.77 -15.84 -15.75
C LEU A 294 3.14 -15.55 -15.17
N VAL A 295 3.21 -14.70 -14.15
CA VAL A 295 4.47 -14.35 -13.49
C VAL A 295 4.44 -14.85 -12.06
N CYS A 296 5.37 -15.75 -11.72
CA CYS A 296 5.43 -16.30 -10.38
C CYS A 296 5.70 -15.19 -9.35
N PRO A 297 4.83 -14.99 -8.34
CA PRO A 297 5.01 -13.92 -7.36
C PRO A 297 6.22 -14.13 -6.45
N HIS A 298 6.72 -15.37 -6.34
CA HIS A 298 7.84 -15.71 -5.47
C HIS A 298 9.19 -15.56 -6.17
N CYS A 299 9.35 -16.10 -7.38
CA CYS A 299 10.64 -16.13 -8.08
C CYS A 299 10.69 -15.30 -9.37
N GLY A 300 9.59 -14.63 -9.76
CA GLY A 300 9.50 -13.83 -10.97
C GLY A 300 9.60 -14.63 -12.28
N HIS A 301 9.52 -15.96 -12.22
CA HIS A 301 9.59 -16.78 -13.43
C HIS A 301 8.33 -16.58 -14.28
N GLU A 302 8.52 -16.40 -15.58
CA GLU A 302 7.45 -16.13 -16.53
C GLU A 302 7.03 -17.41 -17.25
N HIS A 303 5.72 -17.64 -17.30
CA HIS A 303 5.08 -18.78 -17.93
C HIS A 303 4.16 -18.28 -19.04
N PRO A 304 4.46 -18.58 -20.32
CA PRO A 304 3.55 -18.26 -21.41
C PRO A 304 2.23 -19.04 -21.24
N THR A 305 1.10 -18.34 -21.28
CA THR A 305 -0.22 -19.01 -21.24
C THR A 305 -0.61 -19.59 -22.60
N GLY A 306 -0.03 -19.05 -23.67
CA GLY A 306 -0.46 -19.34 -25.04
C GLY A 306 -1.68 -18.51 -25.49
N GLU A 307 -2.27 -17.71 -24.60
CA GLU A 307 -3.39 -16.82 -24.90
C GLU A 307 -2.89 -15.44 -25.37
N THR A 308 -3.65 -14.83 -26.27
CA THR A 308 -3.36 -13.50 -26.85
C THR A 308 -4.63 -12.66 -26.81
N TYR A 309 -4.47 -11.34 -26.89
CA TYR A 309 -5.60 -10.40 -26.88
C TYR A 309 -6.67 -10.72 -27.96
N HIS A 310 -6.28 -11.30 -29.10
CA HIS A 310 -7.20 -11.70 -30.17
C HIS A 310 -8.17 -12.83 -29.80
N HIS A 311 -7.85 -13.65 -28.80
CA HIS A 311 -8.73 -14.76 -28.39
C HIS A 311 -9.94 -14.31 -27.56
N LEU A 312 -10.00 -13.06 -27.09
CA LEU A 312 -11.13 -12.52 -26.33
C LEU A 312 -12.22 -11.87 -27.19
N TYR A 313 -11.97 -11.68 -28.49
CA TYR A 313 -12.89 -10.97 -29.42
C TYR A 313 -13.42 -11.86 -30.56
N ASN A 314 -13.15 -13.17 -30.52
CA ASN A 314 -13.74 -14.18 -31.42
C ASN A 314 -14.44 -15.26 -30.59
#